data_AF-A0A1G9W176-F1
#
_entry.id   AF-A0A1G9W176-F1
#
_cell.length_a   1.000
_cell.length_b   1.000
_cell.length_c   1.000
_cell.angle_alpha   90.00
_cell.angle_beta   90.00
_cell.angle_gamma   90.00
#
_symmetry.space_group_name_H-M   'P 1'
#
loop_
_entity.id
_entity.type
_entity.pdbx_description
1 polymer ?
#
loop_
_entity_poly.entity_id
_entity_poly.type
_entity_poly.pdbx_seq_one_letter_code
_entity_poly.pdbx_strand_id
1 'polypeptide(L)' 'MGNGAFLSLADARKEVFAYIEEYYNRVRRHSSLGYLSPAQFEVELARRWQSEDHLSSK' A
#
# COMPACT_ATOMS: atom_id res chain seq x y z
N MET A 1 10.91 -22.05 19.91
CA MET A 1 10.02 -20.90 19.71
C MET A 1 10.88 -19.65 19.85
N GLY A 2 11.18 -18.93 18.76
CA GLY A 2 12.01 -17.72 18.83
C GLY A 2 11.22 -16.56 19.44
N ASN A 3 11.84 -15.79 20.33
CA ASN A 3 11.20 -14.79 21.20
C ASN A 3 10.66 -13.52 20.51
N GLY A 4 10.20 -13.59 19.26
CA GLY A 4 9.71 -12.43 18.52
C GLY A 4 10.75 -11.32 18.31
N ALA A 5 12.03 -11.63 18.51
CA ALA A 5 13.13 -10.68 18.39
C ALA A 5 13.82 -10.82 17.04
N PHE A 6 14.17 -9.69 16.43
CA PHE A 6 15.03 -9.66 15.25
C PHE A 6 16.49 -9.88 15.66
N LEU A 7 17.25 -10.57 14.82
CA LEU A 7 18.66 -10.88 15.08
C LEU A 7 19.55 -9.63 14.97
N SER A 8 19.16 -8.68 14.13
CA SER A 8 19.81 -7.39 13.97
C SER A 8 18.83 -6.32 13.48
N LEU A 9 19.26 -5.06 13.49
CA LEU A 9 18.50 -3.97 12.87
C LEU A 9 18.31 -4.20 11.37
N ALA A 10 19.29 -4.80 10.69
CA ALA A 10 19.19 -5.10 9.26
C ALA A 10 18.08 -6.13 8.99
N ASP A 11 18.00 -7.17 9.82
CA ASP A 11 16.93 -8.18 9.72
C ASP A 11 15.56 -7.57 10.00
N ALA A 12 15.44 -6.76 11.04
CA ALA A 12 14.21 -6.02 11.33
C ALA A 12 13.76 -5.18 10.13
N ARG A 13 14.69 -4.44 9.51
CA ARG A 13 14.40 -3.59 8.35
C ARG A 13 13.92 -4.40 7.16
N LYS A 14 14.51 -5.57 6.92
CA LYS A 14 14.12 -6.48 5.84
C LYS A 14 12.70 -7.00 6.05
N GLU A 15 12.40 -7.50 7.24
CA GLU A 15 11.08 -8.07 7.54
C GLU A 15 9.98 -6.99 7.53
N VAL A 16 10.27 -5.79 8.04
CA VAL A 16 9.34 -4.65 7.96
C VAL A 16 9.11 -4.23 6.51
N PHE A 17 10.16 -4.16 5.70
CA PHE A 17 10.03 -3.84 4.28
C PHE A 17 9.16 -4.87 3.54
N ALA A 18 9.42 -6.16 3.75
CA ALA A 18 8.62 -7.23 3.16
C ALA A 18 7.15 -7.13 3.59
N TYR A 19 6.88 -6.87 4.88
CA TYR A 19 5.52 -6.65 5.35
C TYR A 19 4.83 -5.46 4.68
N ILE A 20 5.53 -4.33 4.53
CA ILE A 20 4.99 -3.12 3.90
C ILE A 20 4.67 -3.40 2.42
N GLU A 21 5.63 -3.93 1.67
CA GLU A 21 5.50 -4.09 0.23
C GLU A 21 4.58 -5.24 -0.16
N GLU A 22 4.75 -6.41 0.45
CA GLU A 22 4.06 -7.62 0.01
C GLU A 22 2.64 -7.71 0.56
N TYR A 23 2.43 -7.23 1.79
CA TYR A 23 1.14 -7.34 2.47
C TYR A 23 0.43 -6.00 2.65
N TYR A 24 1.05 -5.01 3.29
CA TYR A 24 0.35 -3.78 3.63
C TYR A 24 -0.12 -3.01 2.39
N ASN A 25 0.79 -2.70 1.48
CA ASN A 25 0.49 -1.90 0.29
C ASN A 25 -0.38 -2.66 -0.72
N ARG A 26 -0.14 -3.98 -0.87
CA ARG A 26 -0.76 -4.79 -1.92
C ARG A 26 -2.05 -5.48 -1.49
N VAL A 27 -2.14 -5.97 -0.26
CA VAL A 27 -3.19 -6.91 0.17
C VAL A 27 -4.11 -6.32 1.24
N ARG A 28 -3.57 -5.60 2.22
CA ARG A 28 -4.34 -5.11 3.38
C ARG A 28 -5.41 -4.12 2.94
N ARG A 29 -6.67 -4.42 3.22
CA ARG A 29 -7.82 -3.55 2.89
C ARG A 29 -8.14 -2.60 4.04
N HIS A 30 -8.52 -1.38 3.68
CA HIS A 30 -8.86 -0.32 4.65
C HIS A 30 -10.29 0.16 4.45
N SER A 31 -11.10 0.18 5.52
CA SER A 31 -12.49 0.67 5.47
C SER A 31 -12.58 2.14 5.04
N SER A 32 -11.62 2.97 5.46
CA SER A 32 -11.49 4.37 5.03
C SER A 32 -11.17 4.54 3.55
N LEU A 33 -10.65 3.50 2.88
CA LEU A 33 -10.37 3.48 1.44
C LEU A 33 -11.46 2.71 0.67
N GLY A 34 -12.65 2.52 1.25
CA GLY A 34 -13.72 1.75 0.61
C GLY A 34 -13.41 0.26 0.49
N TYR A 35 -12.63 -0.29 1.42
CA TYR A 35 -12.11 -1.66 1.40
C TYR A 35 -11.15 -1.97 0.24
N LEU A 36 -10.46 -0.96 -0.29
CA LEU A 36 -9.32 -1.12 -1.17
C LEU A 36 -8.01 -1.25 -0.38
N SER A 37 -7.01 -1.89 -0.99
CA SER A 37 -5.62 -1.76 -0.53
C SER A 37 -5.03 -0.40 -0.94
N PRO A 38 -3.97 0.08 -0.27
CA PRO A 38 -3.32 1.34 -0.64
C PRO A 38 -2.97 1.42 -2.13
N ALA A 39 -2.36 0.36 -2.70
CA ALA A 39 -2.00 0.34 -4.11
C ALA A 39 -3.24 0.38 -5.04
N GLN A 40 -4.33 -0.29 -4.67
CA GLN A 40 -5.57 -0.24 -5.44
C GLN A 40 -6.21 1.15 -5.41
N PHE A 41 -6.20 1.78 -4.23
CA PHE A 41 -6.72 3.13 -4.05
C PHE A 41 -5.95 4.15 -4.91
N GLU A 42 -4.62 4.09 -4.93
CA GLU A 42 -3.80 4.97 -5.77
C GLU A 42 -4.11 4.80 -7.26
N VAL A 43 -4.31 3.57 -7.73
CA VAL A 43 -4.71 3.29 -9.13
C VAL A 43 -6.07 3.91 -9.47
N GLU A 44 -7.05 3.78 -8.58
CA GLU A 44 -8.38 4.36 -8.79
C GLU A 44 -8.36 5.89 -8.77
N LEU A 45 -7.59 6.47 -7.84
CA LEU A 45 -7.38 7.91 -7.74
C LEU A 45 -6.73 8.46 -9.02
N ALA A 46 -5.68 7.79 -9.52
CA ALA A 46 -5.02 8.17 -10.76
C ALA A 46 -5.98 8.14 -11.96
N ARG A 47 -6.82 7.11 -12.10
CA ARG A 47 -7.84 7.02 -13.16
C ARG A 47 -8.83 8.18 -13.09
N ARG A 48 -9.26 8.54 -11.89
CA ARG A 48 -10.18 9.65 -11.68
C ARG A 48 -9.57 10.97 -12.12
N TRP A 49 -8.34 11.27 -11.72
CA TRP A 49 -7.66 12.48 -12.16
C TRP A 49 -7.49 12.55 -13.68
N GLN A 50 -7.15 11.44 -14.33
CA GLN A 50 -7.10 11.39 -15.81
C GLN A 50 -8.45 11.72 -16.46
N SER A 51 -9.57 11.27 -15.87
CA SER A 51 -10.90 11.58 -16.39
C SER A 51 -11.30 13.04 -16.16
N GLU A 52 -10.93 13.62 -15.02
CA GLU A 52 -11.23 15.02 -14.66
C GLU A 52 -10.40 15.99 -15.52
N ASP A 53 -9.12 15.69 -15.77
CA ASP A 53 -8.25 16.47 -16.67
C ASP A 53 -8.80 16.50 -18.11
N HIS A 54 -9.31 15.37 -18.59
CA HIS A 54 -9.90 15.27 -19.92
C HIS A 54 -11.24 16.02 -20.05
N LEU A 55 -11.98 16.18 -18.95
CA LEU A 55 -13.21 16.98 -18.89
C LEU A 55 -12.93 18.48 -18.79
N SER A 56 -11.83 18.88 -18.14
CA SER A 56 -11.44 20.30 -17.98
C SER A 56 -10.84 20.92 -19.25
N SER A 57 -10.49 20.11 -20.26
CA SER A 57 -9.94 20.57 -21.55
C SER A 57 -10.99 20.71 -22.66
N LYS A 58 -12.29 20.69 -22.32
CA LYS A 58 -13.40 21.04 -23.23
C LYS A 58 -14.08 22.31 -22.74
#